data_AF-A0A349KXT4-F1
#
_entry.id   AF-A0A349KXT4-F1
#
_cell.length_a   1.000
_cell.length_b   1.000
_cell.length_c   1.000
_cell.angle_alpha   90.00
_cell.angle_beta   90.00
_cell.angle_gamma   90.00
#
_symmetry.space_group_name_H-M   'P 1'
#
loop_
_entity.id
_entity.type
_entity.pdbx_description
1 polymer ?
#
loop_
_entity_poly.entity_id
_entity_poly.type
_entity_poly.pdbx_seq_one_letter_code
_entity_poly.pdbx_strand_id
1 'polypeptide(L)'
;MFIDITSPQELGLLIRATRKHQKIRMDDVAGSAGVGPVFVREVERGKETVQLGRVMQILAELGIELKADVPDEVMPALALLRRTGVKPLTRRKPARKDASAKREADVALGEEEAK
;
A
#
# COMPACT_ATOMS: atom_id res chain seq x y z
N MET A 1 -17.55 12.99 16.29
CA MET A 1 -16.44 13.97 16.35
C MET A 1 -15.60 13.77 15.10
N PHE A 2 -15.15 14.85 14.46
CA PHE A 2 -14.18 14.80 13.36
C PHE A 2 -12.83 15.28 13.88
N ILE A 3 -11.76 14.68 13.37
CA ILE A 3 -10.38 15.00 13.72
C ILE A 3 -9.66 15.24 12.41
N ASP A 4 -9.01 16.39 12.29
CA ASP A 4 -8.19 16.70 11.12
C ASP A 4 -6.89 15.91 11.20
N ILE A 5 -6.55 15.21 10.11
CA ILE A 5 -5.36 14.39 9.99
C ILE A 5 -4.55 14.93 8.83
N THR A 6 -3.37 15.48 9.14
CA THR A 6 -2.47 16.11 8.18
C THR A 6 -1.21 15.29 7.91
N SER A 7 -0.94 14.26 8.73
CA SER A 7 0.24 13.40 8.59
C SER A 7 -0.04 11.91 8.90
N PRO A 8 0.77 10.98 8.37
CA PRO A 8 0.73 9.57 8.76
C PRO A 8 0.95 9.35 10.25
N GLN A 9 1.77 10.19 10.90
CA GLN A 9 2.04 10.14 12.34
C GLN A 9 0.79 10.45 13.15
N GLU A 10 0.03 11.49 12.80
CA GLU A 10 -1.25 11.80 13.45
C GLU A 10 -2.25 10.66 13.32
N LEU A 11 -2.38 10.08 12.11
CA LEU A 11 -3.23 8.91 11.89
C LEU A 11 -2.79 7.72 12.78
N GLY A 12 -1.48 7.45 12.83
CA GLY A 12 -0.92 6.38 13.66
C GLY A 12 -1.19 6.57 15.15
N LEU A 13 -1.08 7.80 15.65
CA LEU A 13 -1.40 8.16 17.03
C LEU A 13 -2.89 7.96 17.33
N LEU A 14 -3.78 8.38 16.43
CA LEU A 14 -5.23 8.17 16.57
C LEU A 14 -5.59 6.68 16.64
N ILE A 15 -5.03 5.88 15.74
CA ILE A 15 -5.21 4.42 15.71
C ILE A 15 -4.73 3.80 17.03
N ARG A 16 -3.53 4.18 17.49
CA ARG A 16 -2.94 3.68 18.72
C ARG A 16 -3.78 4.06 19.94
N ALA A 17 -4.23 5.31 20.03
CA ALA A 17 -5.06 5.80 21.12
C ALA A 17 -6.37 5.01 21.20
N THR A 18 -7.04 4.82 20.06
CA THR A 18 -8.29 4.06 19.94
C THR A 18 -8.10 2.62 20.40
N ARG A 19 -7.07 1.92 19.88
CA ARG A 19 -6.79 0.54 20.28
C ARG A 19 -6.49 0.43 21.78
N LYS A 20 -5.68 1.35 22.33
CA LYS A 20 -5.33 1.34 23.76
C LYS A 20 -6.54 1.62 24.65
N HIS A 21 -7.43 2.52 24.23
CA HIS A 21 -8.68 2.79 24.93
C HIS A 21 -9.58 1.54 24.98
N GLN A 22 -9.66 0.80 23.88
CA GLN A 22 -10.40 -0.47 23.77
C GLN A 22 -9.68 -1.65 24.44
N LYS A 23 -8.45 -1.47 24.94
CA LYS A 23 -7.61 -2.50 25.59
C LYS A 23 -7.28 -3.71 24.71
N ILE A 24 -7.29 -3.56 23.39
CA ILE A 24 -6.99 -4.62 22.43
C ILE A 24 -5.47 -4.70 22.21
N ARG A 25 -4.90 -5.90 22.04
CA ARG A 25 -3.47 -6.04 21.71
C ARG A 25 -3.24 -5.80 20.22
N MET A 26 -2.00 -5.47 19.84
CA MET A 26 -1.66 -5.31 18.42
C MET A 26 -1.86 -6.61 17.64
N ASP A 27 -1.58 -7.76 18.26
CA ASP A 27 -1.71 -9.08 17.65
C ASP A 27 -3.17 -9.41 17.34
N ASP A 28 -4.10 -9.01 18.22
CA ASP A 28 -5.54 -9.26 18.04
C ASP A 28 -6.09 -8.42 16.88
N VAL A 29 -5.78 -7.11 16.84
CA VAL A 29 -6.15 -6.24 15.71
C VAL A 29 -5.53 -6.74 14.40
N ALA A 30 -4.26 -7.18 14.45
CA ALA A 30 -3.60 -7.72 13.28
C ALA A 30 -4.32 -8.96 12.75
N GLY A 31 -4.69 -9.88 13.63
CA GLY A 31 -5.44 -11.08 13.30
C GLY A 31 -6.79 -10.77 12.67
N SER A 32 -7.62 -9.97 13.33
CA SER A 32 -8.96 -9.63 12.84
C SER A 32 -8.95 -8.83 11.54
N ALA A 33 -8.03 -7.87 11.39
CA ALA A 33 -7.90 -7.07 10.18
C ALA A 33 -7.21 -7.81 9.02
N GLY A 34 -6.72 -9.04 9.23
CA GLY A 34 -6.02 -9.82 8.20
C GLY A 34 -4.65 -9.25 7.83
N VAL A 35 -3.96 -8.60 8.77
CA VAL A 35 -2.65 -7.97 8.57
C VAL A 35 -1.58 -8.55 9.51
N GLY A 36 -0.31 -8.21 9.27
CA GLY A 36 0.78 -8.69 10.12
C GLY A 36 0.96 -7.82 11.37
N PRO A 37 1.37 -8.36 12.53
CA PRO A 37 1.62 -7.56 13.74
C PRO A 37 2.67 -6.46 13.57
N VAL A 38 3.69 -6.73 12.73
CA VAL A 38 4.71 -5.74 12.36
C VAL A 38 4.07 -4.57 11.60
N PHE A 39 3.09 -4.84 10.74
CA PHE A 39 2.39 -3.80 9.99
C PHE A 39 1.60 -2.87 10.94
N VAL A 40 0.85 -3.43 11.90
CA VAL A 40 0.14 -2.62 12.92
C VAL A 40 1.12 -1.71 13.67
N ARG A 41 2.28 -2.24 14.06
CA ARG A 41 3.35 -1.47 14.73
C ARG A 41 3.90 -0.35 13.85
N GLU A 42 4.09 -0.58 12.56
CA GLU A 42 4.56 0.44 11.61
C GLU A 42 3.51 1.54 11.39
N VAL A 43 2.23 1.17 11.29
CA VAL A 43 1.10 2.09 11.15
C VAL A 43 0.96 2.97 12.40
N GLU A 44 0.98 2.38 13.60
CA GLU A 44 0.88 3.16 14.86
C GLU A 44 2.05 4.13 15.08
N ARG A 45 3.17 3.93 14.38
CA ARG A 45 4.34 4.83 14.39
C ARG A 45 4.32 5.85 13.27
N GLY A 46 3.33 5.79 12.38
CA GLY A 46 3.20 6.71 11.25
C GLY A 46 4.24 6.49 10.17
N LYS A 47 4.66 5.24 9.90
CA LYS A 47 5.54 4.97 8.77
C LYS A 47 4.88 5.46 7.47
N GLU A 48 5.55 6.35 6.75
CA GLU A 48 4.99 7.02 5.56
C GLU A 48 4.66 6.06 4.40
N THR A 49 5.40 4.94 4.31
CA THR A 49 5.31 3.98 3.20
C THR A 49 4.37 2.81 3.46
N VAL A 50 3.46 2.93 4.44
CA VAL A 50 2.47 1.88 4.72
C VAL A 50 1.46 1.76 3.57
N GLN A 51 1.04 0.54 3.28
CA GLN A 51 0.03 0.29 2.26
C GLN A 51 -1.35 0.77 2.73
N LEU A 52 -1.84 1.86 2.13
CA LEU A 52 -3.10 2.50 2.52
C LEU A 52 -4.28 1.51 2.60
N GLY A 53 -4.41 0.60 1.63
CA GLY A 53 -5.49 -0.40 1.64
C GLY A 53 -5.51 -1.28 2.90
N ARG A 54 -4.33 -1.59 3.47
CA ARG A 54 -4.22 -2.34 4.73
C ARG A 54 -4.46 -1.46 5.95
N VAL A 55 -4.15 -0.17 5.87
CA VAL A 55 -4.54 0.80 6.91
C VAL A 55 -6.06 0.88 6.99
N MET A 56 -6.76 0.92 5.85
CA MET A 56 -8.23 0.93 5.81
C MET A 56 -8.84 -0.31 6.49
N GLN A 57 -8.19 -1.48 6.40
CA GLN A 57 -8.63 -2.69 7.13
C GLN A 57 -8.52 -2.52 8.65
N ILE A 58 -7.41 -1.95 9.13
CA ILE A 58 -7.23 -1.65 10.57
C ILE A 58 -8.26 -0.62 11.04
N LEU A 59 -8.51 0.42 10.26
CA LEU A 59 -9.51 1.45 10.59
C LEU A 59 -10.91 0.84 10.73
N ALA A 60 -11.31 -0.01 9.77
CA ALA A 60 -12.59 -0.71 9.82
C ALA A 60 -12.71 -1.61 11.07
N GLU A 61 -11.65 -2.36 11.40
CA GLU A 61 -11.63 -3.23 12.58
C GLU A 61 -11.77 -2.44 13.89
N LEU A 62 -11.14 -1.26 13.98
CA LEU A 62 -11.23 -0.41 15.17
C LEU A 62 -12.51 0.45 15.22
N GLY A 63 -13.38 0.36 14.20
CA GLY A 63 -14.60 1.17 14.08
C GLY A 63 -14.33 2.65 13.75
N ILE A 64 -13.21 2.94 13.08
CA ILE A 64 -12.84 4.30 12.67
C ILE A 64 -13.30 4.53 11.22
N GLU A 65 -14.15 5.54 11.01
CA GLU A 65 -14.57 5.97 9.69
C GLU A 65 -13.64 7.06 9.13
N LEU A 66 -13.10 6.85 7.94
CA LEU A 66 -12.38 7.89 7.20
C LEU A 66 -13.34 8.63 6.27
N LYS A 67 -13.43 9.96 6.44
CA LYS A 67 -14.25 10.84 5.58
C LYS A 67 -13.34 11.85 4.90
N ALA A 68 -13.71 12.24 3.68
CA ALA A 68 -13.04 13.29 2.94
C ALA A 68 -13.94 14.52 2.92
N ASP A 69 -13.36 15.66 3.29
CA ASP A 69 -13.96 16.97 3.03
C ASP A 69 -13.59 17.39 1.61
N VAL A 70 -14.60 17.63 0.77
CA VAL A 70 -14.42 17.91 -0.66
C VAL A 70 -15.34 19.05 -1.11
N PRO A 71 -14.89 19.92 -2.04
CA PRO A 71 -15.75 20.94 -2.63
C PRO A 71 -16.93 20.32 -3.39
N ASP A 72 -18.10 20.97 -3.31
CA ASP A 72 -19.35 20.49 -3.92
C ASP A 72 -19.26 20.40 -5.45
N GLU A 73 -18.42 21.22 -6.07
CA GLU A 73 -18.23 21.27 -7.53
C GLU A 73 -17.65 19.95 -8.08
N VAL A 74 -17.02 19.13 -7.23
CA VAL A 74 -16.42 17.84 -7.61
C VAL A 74 -17.48 16.73 -7.75
N MET A 75 -18.66 16.91 -7.15
CA MET A 75 -19.68 15.85 -7.06
C MET A 75 -20.13 15.29 -8.43
N PRO A 76 -20.40 16.12 -9.47
CA PRO A 76 -20.76 15.60 -10.79
C PRO A 76 -19.66 14.73 -11.41
N ALA A 77 -18.39 15.14 -11.25
CA ALA A 77 -17.24 14.41 -11.77
C ALA A 77 -17.06 13.06 -11.05
N LEU A 78 -17.21 13.05 -9.71
CA LEU A 78 -17.15 11.82 -8.92
C LEU A 78 -18.27 10.84 -9.30
N ALA A 79 -19.50 11.33 -9.51
CA ALA A 79 -20.63 10.52 -9.93
C ALA A 79 -20.39 9.86 -11.30
N LEU A 80 -19.82 10.60 -12.26
CA LEU A 80 -19.43 10.06 -13.56
C LEU A 80 -18.39 8.95 -13.41
N LEU A 81 -17.31 9.20 -12.67
CA LEU A 81 -16.21 8.25 -12.47
C LEU A 81 -16.66 6.97 -11.75
N ARG A 82 -17.60 7.05 -10.81
CA ARG A 82 -18.20 5.88 -10.15
C ARG A 82 -18.94 4.98 -11.14
N ARG A 83 -19.55 5.55 -12.18
CA ARG A 83 -20.28 4.81 -13.22
C ARG A 83 -19.35 4.24 -14.29
N THR A 84 -18.38 5.03 -14.76
CA THR A 84 -17.53 4.66 -15.90
C THR A 84 -16.28 3.88 -15.49
N GLY A 85 -15.86 3.99 -14.23
CA GLY A 85 -14.59 3.46 -13.75
C GLY A 85 -13.38 4.23 -14.29
N VAL A 86 -12.19 3.69 -14.02
CA VAL A 86 -10.90 4.20 -14.51
C VAL A 86 -10.19 3.12 -15.31
N LYS A 87 -9.30 3.53 -16.22
CA LYS A 87 -8.47 2.60 -16.99
C LYS A 87 -7.62 1.76 -16.02
N PRO A 88 -7.62 0.43 -16.12
CA PRO A 88 -6.79 -0.42 -15.27
C PRO A 88 -5.31 -0.10 -15.41
N LEU A 89 -4.57 -0.23 -14.30
CA LEU A 89 -3.11 -0.18 -14.34
C LEU A 89 -2.62 -1.33 -15.23
N THR A 90 -2.04 -1.00 -16.38
CA THR A 90 -1.47 -2.01 -17.28
C THR A 90 -0.29 -2.67 -16.57
N ARG A 91 -0.27 -4.01 -16.50
CA ARG A 91 0.91 -4.74 -16.03
C ARG A 91 2.12 -4.31 -16.86
N ARG A 92 3.13 -3.74 -16.21
CA ARG A 92 4.40 -3.43 -16.85
C ARG A 92 4.97 -4.73 -17.42
N LYS A 93 5.13 -4.81 -18.74
CA LYS A 93 5.73 -5.98 -19.40
C LYS A 93 7.13 -6.21 -18.79
N PRO A 94 7.49 -7.43 -18.37
CA PRO A 94 8.84 -7.68 -17.88
C PRO A 94 9.83 -7.33 -19.00
N ALA A 95 10.89 -6.62 -18.64
CA ALA A 95 11.98 -6.32 -19.57
C ALA A 95 12.51 -7.64 -20.15
N ARG A 96 12.68 -7.73 -21.47
CA ARG A 96 13.27 -8.90 -22.15
C ARG A 96 14.62 -9.21 -21.49
N LYS A 97 14.74 -10.36 -20.84
CA LYS A 97 16.00 -10.89 -20.30
C LYS A 97 16.80 -11.58 -21.41
N ASP A 98 17.13 -10.88 -22.50
CA ASP A 98 17.92 -11.47 -23.59
C ASP A 98 18.93 -10.45 -24.11
N ALA A 99 19.98 -10.19 -23.35
CA ALA A 99 21.16 -9.46 -23.85
C ALA A 99 22.49 -9.98 -23.26
N SER A 100 22.48 -10.75 -22.18
CA SER A 100 23.71 -11.32 -21.59
C SER A 100 24.09 -12.69 -22.14
N ALA A 101 23.15 -13.51 -22.63
CA ALA A 101 23.44 -14.87 -23.11
C ALA A 101 24.12 -14.93 -24.49
N LYS A 102 24.08 -13.85 -25.29
CA LYS A 102 24.76 -13.81 -26.61
C LYS A 102 26.26 -13.54 -26.53
N ARG A 103 26.78 -13.04 -25.40
CA ARG A 103 28.21 -12.75 -25.27
C ARG A 103 29.06 -13.94 -24.85
N GLU A 104 28.49 -14.96 -24.20
CA GLU A 104 29.25 -16.15 -23.78
C GLU A 104 29.44 -17.17 -24.91
N ALA A 105 28.52 -17.23 -25.89
CA ALA A 105 28.64 -18.15 -27.02
C ALA A 105 29.71 -17.72 -28.05
N ASP A 106 29.92 -16.41 -28.25
CA ASP A 106 30.95 -15.91 -29.17
C ASP A 106 32.38 -16.06 -28.63
N VAL A 107 32.56 -16.18 -27.31
CA VAL A 107 33.89 -16.35 -26.69
C VAL A 107 34.36 -17.81 -26.74
N ALA A 108 33.44 -18.78 -26.63
CA ALA A 108 33.78 -20.20 -26.60
C ALA A 108 34.25 -20.75 -27.97
N LEU A 109 33.85 -20.15 -29.08
CA LEU A 109 34.27 -20.57 -30.43
C LEU A 109 35.66 -20.03 -30.83
N GLY A 110 36.20 -19.05 -30.10
CA GLY A 110 37.50 -18.44 -30.40
C GLY A 110 38.71 -19.16 -29.77
N GLU A 111 38.49 -20.10 -28.85
CA GLU A 111 39.58 -20.78 -28.13
C GLU A 111 39.97 -22.15 -28.75
N GLU A 112 39.18 -22.70 -29.69
CA GLU A 112 39.49 -23.97 -30.37
C GLU A 112 40.31 -23.82 -31.66
N GLU A 113 40.44 -22.64 -32.25
CA GLU A 113 41.23 -22.44 -33.50
C GLU A 113 42.73 -22.14 -33.27
N ALA A 114 43.18 -22.08 -32.01
CA ALA A 114 44.56 -21.68 -31.66
C ALA A 114 45.45 -22.82 -31.12
N LYS A 115 45.25 -24.06 -31.58
CA LYS A 115 46.18 -25.16 -31.27
C LYS A 115 46.51 -26.06 -32.44
#